data_AF-A0A6V7KBI1-F1
#
_entry.id   AF-A0A6V7KBI1-F1
#
_cell.length_a   1.000
_cell.length_b   1.000
_cell.length_c   1.000
_cell.angle_alpha   90.00
_cell.angle_beta   90.00
_cell.angle_gamma   90.00
#
_symmetry.space_group_name_H-M   'P 1'
#
loop_
_entity.id
_entity.type
_entity.pdbx_description
1 polymer ?
#
loop_
_entity_poly.entity_id
_entity_poly.type
_entity_poly.pdbx_seq_one_letter_code
_entity_poly.pdbx_strand_id
1 'polypeptide(L)' 'MDNEQPHQELVKCVVVGDTAVGKTRLICARACNKHVSLSQLLTTHVPTVWAIDQYRIYKD' A
#
# COMPACT_ATOMS: atom_id res chain seq x y z
N MET A 1 -8.78 30.10 -17.76
CA MET A 1 -9.05 30.02 -16.31
C MET A 1 -8.88 28.57 -15.94
N ASP A 2 -7.64 28.21 -15.65
CA ASP A 2 -7.25 26.86 -15.29
C ASP A 2 -7.79 26.58 -13.90
N ASN A 3 -8.85 25.78 -13.84
CA ASN A 3 -9.48 25.36 -12.60
C ASN A 3 -8.52 24.37 -11.93
N GLU A 4 -7.52 24.88 -11.19
CA GLU A 4 -6.66 24.07 -10.33
C GLU A 4 -7.57 23.19 -9.48
N GLN A 5 -7.60 21.89 -9.82
CA GLN A 5 -8.36 20.92 -9.06
C GLN A 5 -7.88 20.99 -7.61
N PRO A 6 -8.81 21.06 -6.64
CA PRO A 6 -8.46 21.21 -5.23
C PRO A 6 -7.44 20.13 -4.86
N HIS A 7 -6.36 20.60 -4.23
CA HIS A 7 -5.13 19.88 -3.97
C HIS A 7 -5.39 18.44 -3.51
N GLN A 8 -5.18 17.46 -4.40
CA GLN A 8 -5.09 16.06 -4.01
C GLN A 8 -3.80 15.88 -3.21
N GLU A 9 -3.89 16.05 -1.91
CA GLU A 9 -2.79 15.78 -0.99
C GLU A 9 -2.51 14.27 -0.99
N LEU A 10 -1.29 13.90 -1.39
CA LEU A 10 -0.84 12.51 -1.36
C LEU A 10 -0.54 12.14 0.10
N VAL A 11 -1.38 11.29 0.69
CA VAL A 11 -1.16 10.77 2.05
C VAL A 11 -0.30 9.52 2.00
N LYS A 12 0.84 9.54 2.70
CA LYS A 12 1.68 8.36 2.88
C LYS A 12 1.22 7.56 4.10
N CYS A 13 0.79 6.33 3.89
CA CYS A 13 0.39 5.42 4.96
C CYS A 13 1.51 4.43 5.29
N VAL A 14 1.73 4.19 6.59
CA VAL A 14 2.64 3.16 7.09
C VAL A 14 1.84 2.16 7.92
N VAL A 15 2.05 0.86 7.68
CA VAL A 15 1.38 -0.20 8.43
C VAL A 15 2.38 -0.85 9.38
N VAL A 16 2.07 -0.83 10.69
CA VAL A 16 2.92 -1.34 11.77
C VAL A 16 2.26 -2.55 12.42
N GLY A 17 3.07 -3.50 12.89
CA GLY A 17 2.63 -4.71 13.60
C GLY A 17 3.73 -5.75 13.63
N ASP A 18 3.51 -6.85 14.34
CA ASP A 18 4.53 -7.89 14.57
C ASP A 18 5.03 -8.56 13.28
N THR A 19 6.18 -9.22 13.39
CA THR A 19 6.74 -10.02 12.29
C THR A 19 5.75 -11.12 11.89
N ALA A 20 5.66 -11.40 10.59
CA ALA A 20 4.83 -12.48 10.00
C ALA A 20 3.29 -12.37 10.14
N VAL A 21 2.73 -11.24 10.60
CA VAL A 21 1.24 -11.07 10.71
C VAL A 21 0.52 -10.72 9.40
N GLY A 22 1.18 -10.83 8.24
CA GLY A 22 0.52 -10.65 6.94
C GLY A 22 0.35 -9.20 6.44
N LYS A 23 1.00 -8.21 7.07
CA LYS A 23 0.91 -6.77 6.69
C LYS A 23 1.10 -6.54 5.18
N THR A 24 2.16 -7.10 4.60
CA THR A 24 2.48 -6.95 3.17
C THR A 24 1.38 -7.52 2.28
N ARG A 25 0.85 -8.72 2.60
CA ARG A 25 -0.25 -9.33 1.85
C ARG A 25 -1.53 -8.51 1.93
N LEU A 26 -1.82 -7.92 3.09
CA LEU A 26 -3.00 -7.05 3.27
C LEU A 26 -2.94 -5.83 2.36
N ILE A 27 -1.80 -5.14 2.32
CA ILE A 27 -1.64 -3.94 1.49
C ILE A 27 -1.65 -4.34 0.00
N CYS A 28 -0.96 -5.42 -0.39
CA CYS A 28 -1.00 -5.92 -1.76
C CYS A 28 -2.42 -6.32 -2.20
N ALA A 29 -3.19 -6.97 -1.33
CA ALA A 29 -4.57 -7.33 -1.62
C ALA A 29 -5.42 -6.07 -1.87
N ARG A 30 -5.26 -5.02 -1.04
CA ARG A 30 -5.93 -3.73 -1.24
C ARG A 30 -5.52 -3.05 -2.54
N ALA A 31 -4.22 -2.98 -2.84
CA ALA A 31 -3.71 -2.33 -4.04
C ALA A 31 -4.09 -3.06 -5.33
N CYS A 32 -4.17 -4.39 -5.29
CA CYS A 32 -4.61 -5.21 -6.41
C CYS A 32 -6.12 -5.46 -6.46
N ASN A 33 -6.91 -4.84 -5.57
CA ASN A 33 -8.35 -5.07 -5.41
C ASN A 33 -8.72 -6.57 -5.31
N LYS A 34 -7.96 -7.34 -4.53
CA LYS A 34 -8.16 -8.78 -4.29
C LYS A 34 -8.78 -9.01 -2.92
N HIS A 35 -9.71 -9.95 -2.86
CA HIS A 35 -10.23 -10.47 -1.59
C HIS A 35 -9.33 -11.59 -1.08
N VAL A 36 -9.01 -11.56 0.21
CA VAL A 36 -8.23 -12.59 0.91
C VAL A 36 -8.86 -12.89 2.25
N SER A 37 -8.91 -14.16 2.63
CA SER A 37 -9.31 -14.59 3.97
C SER A 37 -8.21 -14.32 5.01
N LEU A 38 -8.58 -14.32 6.29
CA LEU A 38 -7.61 -14.16 7.38
C LEU A 38 -6.53 -15.26 7.35
N SER A 39 -6.91 -16.52 7.12
CA SER A 39 -5.96 -17.62 6.96
C SER A 39 -4.99 -17.38 5.80
N GLN A 40 -5.46 -16.82 4.69
CA GLN A 40 -4.58 -16.48 3.57
C GLN A 40 -3.64 -15.30 3.88
N LEU A 41 -4.00 -14.39 4.78
CA LEU A 41 -3.10 -13.33 5.24
C LEU A 41 -1.97 -13.86 6.13
N LEU A 42 -2.30 -14.80 7.03
CA LEU A 42 -1.41 -15.30 8.08
C LEU A 42 -0.49 -16.47 7.66
N THR A 43 -0.68 -17.03 6.47
CA THR A 43 0.06 -18.23 6.00
C THR A 43 1.51 -17.96 5.57
N THR A 44 2.03 -16.74 5.71
CA THR A 44 3.35 -16.39 5.19
C THR A 44 4.46 -16.77 6.18
N HIS A 45 5.28 -17.75 5.80
CA HIS A 45 6.52 -18.13 6.51
C HIS A 45 7.74 -17.25 6.15
N VAL A 46 7.62 -16.37 5.14
CA VAL A 46 8.75 -15.63 4.58
C VAL A 46 8.60 -14.13 4.81
N PRO A 47 9.59 -13.43 5.39
CA PRO A 47 9.58 -11.97 5.47
C PRO A 47 9.43 -11.33 4.08
N THR A 48 8.44 -10.46 3.91
CA THR A 48 8.17 -9.77 2.64
C THR A 48 8.16 -8.26 2.82
N VAL A 49 8.90 -7.54 1.98
CA VAL A 49 8.91 -6.08 1.92
C VAL A 49 8.17 -5.63 0.66
N TRP A 50 7.34 -4.59 0.77
CA TRP A 50 6.65 -4.00 -0.38
C TRP A 50 6.61 -2.48 -0.24
N ALA A 51 6.86 -1.79 -1.35
CA ALA A 51 6.85 -0.33 -1.43
C ALA A 51 5.94 0.11 -2.57
N ILE A 52 4.99 1.00 -2.28
CA ILE A 52 4.35 1.84 -3.29
C ILE A 52 5.07 3.17 -3.20
N ASP A 53 5.90 3.49 -4.19
CA ASP A 53 6.41 4.84 -4.33
C ASP A 53 5.77 5.49 -5.56
N GLN A 54 4.98 6.53 -5.33
CA GLN A 54 4.61 7.47 -6.37
C GLN A 54 5.51 8.68 -6.22
N TYR A 55 6.75 8.57 -6.72
CA TYR A 55 7.55 9.77 -6.93
C TYR A 55 6.81 10.64 -7.95
N ARG A 56 6.33 11.81 -7.51
CA ARG A 56 6.05 12.90 -8.45
C ARG A 56 7.40 13.30 -9.03
N ILE A 57 7.74 12.73 -10.18
CA ILE A 57 8.75 13.30 -11.05
C ILE A 57 8.11 14.61 -11.53
N TYR A 58 8.47 15.73 -10.88
CA TYR A 58 8.21 17.04 -11.47
C TYR A 58 8.84 17.01 -12.87
N LYS A 59 7.99 17.03 -13.90
CA LYS A 59 8.46 17.37 -15.23
C LYS A 59 8.42 18.90 -15.26
N ASP A 60 9.60 19.49 -15.38
CA ASP A 60 9.79 20.90 -15.71
C ASP A 60 8.97 21.29 -16.96
#